data_AF-A0A1Y3BFQ5-F1
#
_entry.id   AF-A0A1Y3BFQ5-F1
#
_cell.length_a   1.000
_cell.length_b   1.000
_cell.length_c   1.000
_cell.angle_alpha   90.00
_cell.angle_beta   90.00
_cell.angle_gamma   90.00
#
_symmetry.space_group_name_H-M   'P 1'
#
loop_
_entity.id
_entity.type
_entity.pdbx_description
1 polymer ?
#
loop_
_entity_poly.entity_id
_entity_poly.type
_entity_poly.pdbx_seq_one_letter_code
_entity_poly.pdbx_strand_id
1 'polypeptide(L)'
;ASVPIDKEFPCSGDILYGHYNPFGIDSQIGPLPSIGSVDEYETGDLSGKFGLLNNLDIFSNEYNDFSLPLKGINSVIGRSIVIHQEENNFRWACATIKPKVAKSEREIIAIASFVDVRNLIQGYIRFKQIEYSDGSMSDTWIETYLTYRGSNKKTTYGHKWSVYVNQVGADAYNQIDSVRCLAGGFLWNPYLTSIDKSYKHECNPKHPLRCALGDISGRHEPLVIGGDRRVYSDVNLPLVGNNSIINRALVISMQNQSDTALACTNIKLDKHLLSTVIVQKVPAFTVAKFMHHMRLKLNATEWLIVPEIQKTKEINNDECIQIMVHFYGDEAWKLQSEFNNLIEYGSIKRTNNGELIKTYYKSCKTALLTSSTIKASIQLWR
;
A
#
# COMPACT_ATOMS: atom_id res chain seq x y z
N ALA A 1 -7.28 7.59 -0.21
CA ALA A 1 -6.19 6.60 -0.12
C ALA A 1 -6.71 5.28 0.45
N SER A 2 -5.86 4.25 0.60
CA SER A 2 -6.13 3.06 1.40
C SER A 2 -6.01 3.38 2.90
N VAL A 3 -6.74 2.67 3.76
CA VAL A 3 -6.66 2.85 5.22
C VAL A 3 -5.35 2.26 5.76
N PRO A 4 -4.49 3.06 6.41
CA PRO A 4 -3.25 2.56 7.01
C PRO A 4 -3.53 1.74 8.27
N ILE A 5 -2.85 0.60 8.41
CA ILE A 5 -2.93 -0.24 9.63
C ILE A 5 -1.96 0.22 10.73
N ASP A 6 -0.99 1.06 10.37
CA ASP A 6 0.11 1.53 11.20
C ASP A 6 -0.13 2.88 11.88
N LYS A 7 -1.39 3.35 11.88
CA LYS A 7 -1.79 4.64 12.43
C LYS A 7 -2.85 4.45 13.52
N GLU A 8 -2.74 5.28 14.55
CA GLU A 8 -3.71 5.35 15.66
C GLU A 8 -5.03 5.98 15.21
N PHE A 9 -4.97 7.02 14.38
CA PHE A 9 -6.12 7.69 13.76
C PHE A 9 -6.11 7.47 12.24
N PRO A 10 -6.46 6.27 11.74
CA PRO A 10 -6.28 5.91 10.34
C PRO A 10 -7.30 6.55 9.40
N CYS A 11 -8.39 7.12 9.95
CA CYS A 11 -9.47 7.72 9.17
C CYS A 11 -9.28 9.21 8.88
N SER A 12 -8.22 9.84 9.38
CA SER A 12 -8.05 11.29 9.34
C SER A 12 -7.99 11.87 7.91
N GLY A 13 -8.34 13.17 7.81
CA GLY A 13 -8.42 13.92 6.56
C GLY A 13 -7.12 13.95 5.76
N ASP A 14 -6.01 14.14 6.46
CA ASP A 14 -4.65 14.16 5.93
C ASP A 14 -4.20 12.81 5.37
N ILE A 15 -4.80 11.70 5.83
CA ILE A 15 -4.45 10.35 5.38
C ILE A 15 -5.35 9.89 4.22
N LEU A 16 -6.66 10.01 4.38
CA LEU A 16 -7.63 9.44 3.43
C LEU A 16 -8.06 10.41 2.32
N TYR A 17 -7.77 11.71 2.49
CA TYR A 17 -8.23 12.83 1.66
C TYR A 17 -9.76 13.01 1.69
N GLY A 18 -10.30 13.82 0.78
CA GLY A 18 -11.73 14.02 0.57
C GLY A 18 -12.37 12.92 -0.29
N HIS A 19 -13.60 13.19 -0.75
CA HIS A 19 -14.31 12.28 -1.64
C HIS A 19 -13.54 12.06 -2.95
N TYR A 20 -13.72 10.88 -3.52
CA TYR A 20 -13.14 10.57 -4.81
C TYR A 20 -13.94 11.25 -5.93
N ASN A 21 -13.30 12.20 -6.62
CA ASN A 21 -13.94 13.04 -7.62
C ASN A 21 -13.11 13.12 -8.92
N PRO A 22 -13.01 12.03 -9.70
CA PRO A 22 -12.22 11.99 -10.93
C PRO A 22 -12.77 12.88 -12.05
N PHE A 23 -14.04 13.30 -11.97
CA PHE A 23 -14.71 14.10 -13.00
C PHE A 23 -14.80 15.60 -12.64
N GLY A 24 -14.32 16.00 -11.45
CA GLY A 24 -14.33 17.40 -11.02
C GLY A 24 -15.74 17.96 -10.83
N ILE A 25 -16.68 17.16 -10.33
CA ILE A 25 -18.04 17.58 -10.00
C ILE A 25 -17.99 18.61 -8.87
N ASP A 26 -18.68 19.74 -9.03
CA ASP A 26 -18.76 20.78 -8.00
C ASP A 26 -19.88 20.45 -7.01
N SER A 27 -19.50 20.04 -5.79
CA SER A 27 -20.43 19.69 -4.73
C SER A 27 -21.23 20.88 -4.16
N GLN A 28 -20.85 22.13 -4.47
CA GLN A 28 -21.59 23.32 -4.01
C GLN A 28 -22.81 23.63 -4.87
N ILE A 29 -22.80 23.19 -6.14
CA ILE A 29 -23.86 23.45 -7.12
C ILE A 29 -24.79 22.23 -7.26
N GLY A 30 -24.36 21.08 -6.71
CA GLY A 30 -25.06 19.81 -6.83
C GLY A 30 -26.43 19.75 -6.13
N PRO A 31 -27.26 18.77 -6.52
CA PRO A 31 -28.56 18.53 -5.89
C PRO A 31 -28.41 18.16 -4.41
N LEU A 32 -29.46 18.40 -3.63
CA LEU A 32 -29.52 17.93 -2.24
C LEU A 32 -29.37 16.40 -2.18
N PRO A 33 -28.87 15.84 -1.06
CA PRO A 33 -28.70 14.40 -0.93
C PRO A 33 -29.97 13.61 -1.27
N SER A 34 -29.82 12.49 -1.99
CA SER A 34 -30.88 11.57 -2.45
C SER A 34 -31.92 12.14 -3.43
N ILE A 35 -31.73 13.35 -3.95
CA ILE A 35 -32.67 13.98 -4.92
C ILE A 35 -32.19 13.84 -6.37
N GLY A 36 -30.88 13.99 -6.59
CA GLY A 36 -30.27 13.97 -7.92
C GLY A 36 -30.06 12.57 -8.49
N SER A 37 -29.64 12.51 -9.75
CA SER A 37 -29.13 11.27 -10.34
C SER A 37 -27.71 10.98 -9.86
N VAL A 38 -27.32 9.70 -9.85
CA VAL A 38 -26.04 9.24 -9.27
C VAL A 38 -24.78 9.83 -9.96
N ASP A 39 -24.92 10.39 -11.15
CA ASP A 39 -23.87 11.05 -11.93
C ASP A 39 -23.75 12.56 -11.64
N GLU A 40 -24.69 13.15 -10.91
CA GLU A 40 -24.64 14.56 -10.46
C GLU A 40 -23.80 14.75 -9.18
N TYR A 41 -23.41 13.65 -8.52
CA TYR A 41 -22.58 13.64 -7.32
C TYR A 41 -21.16 13.17 -7.60
N GLU A 42 -20.22 13.61 -6.77
CA GLU A 42 -18.85 13.08 -6.78
C GLU A 42 -18.88 11.55 -6.74
N THR A 43 -18.02 10.88 -7.52
CA THR A 43 -18.03 9.41 -7.65
C THR A 43 -18.02 8.70 -6.29
N GLY A 44 -17.27 9.23 -5.32
CA GLY A 44 -17.19 8.70 -3.95
C GLY A 44 -18.18 9.25 -2.93
N ASP A 45 -19.06 10.21 -3.26
CA ASP A 45 -20.04 10.77 -2.33
C ASP A 45 -21.29 9.90 -2.23
N LEU A 46 -21.20 8.83 -1.43
CA LEU A 46 -22.31 7.89 -1.24
C LEU A 46 -23.47 8.50 -0.44
N SER A 47 -23.17 9.43 0.47
CA SER A 47 -24.18 10.16 1.25
C SER A 47 -25.02 11.08 0.39
N GLY A 48 -24.38 11.79 -0.56
CA GLY A 48 -25.08 12.59 -1.55
C GLY A 48 -26.00 11.74 -2.43
N LYS A 49 -25.53 10.57 -2.88
CA LYS A 49 -26.31 9.69 -3.76
C LYS A 49 -27.47 8.97 -3.06
N PHE A 50 -27.25 8.42 -1.87
CA PHE A 50 -28.18 7.47 -1.24
C PHE A 50 -28.82 7.97 0.06
N GLY A 51 -28.47 9.19 0.48
CA GLY A 51 -29.00 9.82 1.68
C GLY A 51 -28.06 9.70 2.88
N LEU A 52 -28.40 10.47 3.93
CA LEU A 52 -27.64 10.53 5.17
C LEU A 52 -28.01 9.38 6.10
N LEU A 53 -27.12 9.08 7.06
CA LEU A 53 -27.31 8.04 8.06
C LEU A 53 -27.76 8.60 9.44
N ASN A 54 -28.29 9.82 9.47
CA ASN A 54 -28.61 10.52 10.72
C ASN A 54 -29.83 9.87 11.39
N ASN A 55 -29.79 9.80 12.73
CA ASN A 55 -30.87 9.23 13.56
C ASN A 55 -31.22 7.76 13.27
N LEU A 56 -30.26 6.97 12.80
CA LEU A 56 -30.42 5.53 12.53
C LEU A 56 -29.48 4.71 13.42
N ASP A 57 -30.05 3.82 14.23
CA ASP A 57 -29.27 2.87 15.04
C ASP A 57 -28.83 1.64 14.22
N ILE A 58 -29.70 1.20 13.30
CA ILE A 58 -29.49 0.05 12.43
C ILE A 58 -29.96 0.44 11.03
N PHE A 59 -29.08 0.30 10.05
CA PHE A 59 -29.38 0.56 8.65
C PHE A 59 -28.80 -0.53 7.77
N SER A 60 -29.63 -1.08 6.89
CA SER A 60 -29.21 -2.05 5.88
C SER A 60 -30.06 -1.84 4.65
N ASN A 61 -29.42 -1.51 3.53
CA ASN A 61 -30.03 -1.33 2.23
C ASN A 61 -29.06 -1.77 1.14
N GLU A 62 -29.60 -2.00 -0.05
CA GLU A 62 -28.86 -2.32 -1.26
C GLU A 62 -29.18 -1.30 -2.34
N TYR A 63 -28.14 -0.81 -3.02
CA TYR A 63 -28.25 0.22 -4.04
C TYR A 63 -27.48 -0.19 -5.29
N ASN A 64 -28.04 0.15 -6.45
CA ASN A 64 -27.36 0.00 -7.73
C ASN A 64 -26.76 1.34 -8.15
N ASP A 65 -25.43 1.42 -8.17
CA ASP A 65 -24.69 2.61 -8.58
C ASP A 65 -23.88 2.34 -9.86
N PHE A 66 -24.27 2.97 -10.97
CA PHE A 66 -23.53 2.88 -12.23
C PHE A 66 -22.36 3.87 -12.32
N SER A 67 -22.29 4.85 -11.41
CA SER A 67 -21.22 5.86 -11.37
C SER A 67 -20.13 5.53 -10.34
N LEU A 68 -20.16 4.34 -9.72
CA LEU A 68 -19.16 3.83 -8.78
C LEU A 68 -18.39 2.62 -9.39
N PRO A 69 -17.45 2.85 -10.33
CA PRO A 69 -16.79 1.77 -11.05
C PRO A 69 -15.88 0.94 -10.14
N LEU A 70 -15.96 -0.39 -10.27
CA LEU A 70 -15.07 -1.34 -9.59
C LEU A 70 -13.87 -1.75 -10.45
N LYS A 71 -13.88 -1.41 -11.74
CA LYS A 71 -12.84 -1.69 -12.73
C LYS A 71 -12.54 -0.44 -13.55
N GLY A 72 -11.44 -0.44 -14.29
CA GLY A 72 -10.98 0.68 -15.08
C GLY A 72 -10.13 1.67 -14.29
N ILE A 73 -9.68 2.71 -14.99
CA ILE A 73 -8.81 3.76 -14.44
C ILE A 73 -9.41 4.48 -13.23
N ASN A 74 -10.73 4.62 -13.21
CA ASN A 74 -11.47 5.30 -12.14
C ASN A 74 -11.95 4.34 -11.05
N SER A 75 -11.45 3.11 -10.99
CA SER A 75 -11.89 2.13 -10.00
C SER A 75 -11.76 2.68 -8.56
N VAL A 76 -12.78 2.40 -7.74
CA VAL A 76 -12.77 2.71 -6.31
C VAL A 76 -12.09 1.63 -5.46
N ILE A 77 -11.69 0.50 -6.06
CA ILE A 77 -10.97 -0.54 -5.34
C ILE A 77 -9.62 -0.01 -4.85
N GLY A 78 -9.27 -0.35 -3.60
CA GLY A 78 -8.07 0.14 -2.92
C GLY A 78 -8.23 1.53 -2.29
N ARG A 79 -9.33 2.25 -2.58
CA ARG A 79 -9.71 3.48 -1.87
C ARG A 79 -10.42 3.15 -0.57
N SER A 80 -10.72 4.17 0.23
CA SER A 80 -11.42 4.03 1.50
C SER A 80 -12.87 4.45 1.40
N ILE A 81 -13.71 3.81 2.19
CA ILE A 81 -15.01 4.33 2.62
C ILE A 81 -14.83 4.93 4.01
N VAL A 82 -15.49 6.06 4.26
CA VAL A 82 -15.46 6.78 5.53
C VAL A 82 -16.90 7.09 5.94
N ILE A 83 -17.22 6.81 7.20
CA ILE A 83 -18.49 7.16 7.83
C ILE A 83 -18.25 8.39 8.70
N HIS A 84 -19.02 9.44 8.46
CA HIS A 84 -19.00 10.66 9.25
C HIS A 84 -20.10 10.61 10.31
N GLN A 85 -19.80 11.15 11.49
CA GLN A 85 -20.80 11.57 12.46
C GLN A 85 -21.26 13.00 12.15
N GLU A 86 -22.54 13.27 12.40
CA GLU A 86 -23.13 14.60 12.20
C GLU A 86 -22.43 15.66 13.05
N GLU A 87 -22.08 15.32 14.29
CA GLU A 87 -21.33 16.21 15.18
C GLU A 87 -19.93 16.50 14.62
N ASN A 88 -19.70 17.77 14.26
CA ASN A 88 -18.44 18.30 13.74
C ASN A 88 -17.91 17.60 12.47
N ASN A 89 -18.75 16.87 11.74
CA ASN A 89 -18.33 16.06 10.58
C ASN A 89 -17.19 15.08 10.93
N PHE A 90 -17.22 14.52 12.13
CA PHE A 90 -16.14 13.68 12.65
C PHE A 90 -16.05 12.36 11.88
N ARG A 91 -14.84 11.99 11.44
CA ARG A 91 -14.59 10.73 10.72
C ARG A 91 -14.57 9.56 11.70
N TRP A 92 -15.72 8.93 11.88
CA TRP A 92 -15.95 7.94 12.93
C TRP A 92 -15.37 6.57 12.60
N ALA A 93 -15.60 6.07 11.39
CA ALA A 93 -15.13 4.77 10.96
C ALA A 93 -14.66 4.81 9.51
N CYS A 94 -13.71 3.95 9.16
CA CYS A 94 -13.24 3.84 7.79
C CYS A 94 -12.76 2.42 7.48
N ALA A 95 -12.83 2.04 6.21
CA ALA A 95 -12.33 0.76 5.72
C ALA A 95 -11.80 0.91 4.29
N THR A 96 -10.82 0.08 3.91
CA THR A 96 -10.36 -0.01 2.52
C THR A 96 -11.31 -0.92 1.73
N ILE A 97 -11.78 -0.44 0.58
CA ILE A 97 -12.56 -1.23 -0.38
C ILE A 97 -11.63 -2.26 -1.00
N LYS A 98 -11.94 -3.54 -0.82
CA LYS A 98 -11.12 -4.66 -1.32
C LYS A 98 -11.97 -5.56 -2.21
N PRO A 99 -11.38 -6.14 -3.27
CA PRO A 99 -12.04 -7.18 -4.04
C PRO A 99 -12.24 -8.41 -3.16
N LYS A 100 -13.35 -9.11 -3.36
CA LYS A 100 -13.56 -10.44 -2.78
C LYS A 100 -12.77 -11.45 -3.61
N VAL A 101 -11.80 -12.11 -2.99
CA VAL A 101 -10.96 -13.13 -3.63
C VAL A 101 -11.48 -14.51 -3.25
N ALA A 102 -11.80 -15.34 -4.23
CA ALA A 102 -12.19 -16.73 -4.00
C ALA A 102 -10.97 -17.60 -3.66
N LYS A 103 -11.18 -18.72 -2.95
CA LYS A 103 -10.07 -19.62 -2.55
C LYS A 103 -9.32 -20.24 -3.75
N SER A 104 -9.98 -20.34 -4.90
CA SER A 104 -9.42 -20.86 -6.16
C SER A 104 -8.71 -19.80 -7.00
N GLU A 105 -8.74 -18.55 -6.56
CA GLU A 105 -8.09 -17.43 -7.23
C GLU A 105 -6.76 -17.12 -6.56
N ARG A 106 -5.81 -16.60 -7.32
CA ARG A 106 -4.47 -16.29 -6.82
C ARG A 106 -4.28 -14.79 -6.75
N GLU A 107 -3.91 -14.30 -5.56
CA GLU A 107 -3.49 -12.92 -5.38
C GLU A 107 -1.98 -12.79 -5.64
N ILE A 108 -1.60 -11.94 -6.58
CA ILE A 108 -0.22 -11.61 -6.91
C ILE A 108 0.07 -10.21 -6.41
N ILE A 109 1.09 -10.10 -5.56
CA ILE A 109 1.54 -8.82 -5.02
C ILE A 109 3.00 -8.64 -5.40
N ALA A 110 3.32 -7.47 -5.93
CA ALA A 110 4.67 -7.05 -6.26
C ALA A 110 5.00 -5.70 -5.63
N ILE A 111 6.26 -5.44 -5.39
CA ILE A 111 6.75 -4.21 -4.78
C ILE A 111 8.03 -3.74 -5.48
N ALA A 112 8.05 -2.45 -5.82
CA ALA A 112 9.23 -1.70 -6.18
C ALA A 112 9.59 -0.84 -4.98
N SER A 113 10.65 -1.22 -4.26
CA SER A 113 11.02 -0.59 -2.98
C SER A 113 12.33 0.17 -3.06
N PHE A 114 12.35 1.40 -2.55
CA PHE A 114 13.52 2.28 -2.50
C PHE A 114 14.16 2.23 -1.11
N VAL A 115 14.70 1.06 -0.75
CA VAL A 115 15.20 0.77 0.61
C VAL A 115 16.68 1.11 0.80
N ASP A 116 17.50 0.95 -0.23
CA ASP A 116 18.94 1.19 -0.15
C ASP A 116 19.22 2.66 0.13
N VAL A 117 19.99 2.95 1.19
CA VAL A 117 20.29 4.30 1.74
C VAL A 117 20.90 5.28 0.74
N ARG A 118 21.49 4.78 -0.35
CA ARG A 118 22.12 5.59 -1.40
C ARG A 118 21.11 6.22 -2.36
N ASN A 119 19.88 5.73 -2.41
CA ASN A 119 18.82 6.36 -3.21
C ASN A 119 18.49 7.79 -2.71
N LEU A 120 18.16 8.68 -3.65
CA LEU A 120 17.74 10.05 -3.34
C LEU A 120 16.32 10.12 -2.76
N ILE A 121 15.52 9.11 -3.07
CA ILE A 121 14.16 8.93 -2.56
C ILE A 121 14.06 7.66 -1.74
N GLN A 122 12.99 7.58 -0.96
CA GLN A 122 12.63 6.41 -0.18
C GLN A 122 11.12 6.17 -0.29
N GLY A 123 10.70 4.94 0.01
CA GLY A 123 9.32 4.52 -0.06
C GLY A 123 9.13 3.33 -0.98
N TYR A 124 7.92 3.17 -1.50
CA TYR A 124 7.55 2.03 -2.32
C TYR A 124 6.44 2.34 -3.30
N ILE A 125 6.36 1.49 -4.31
CA ILE A 125 5.23 1.32 -5.20
C ILE A 125 4.84 -0.15 -5.13
N ARG A 126 3.61 -0.43 -4.69
CA ARG A 126 3.08 -1.78 -4.55
C ARG A 126 2.02 -2.02 -5.61
N PHE A 127 2.10 -3.18 -6.25
CA PHE A 127 1.17 -3.62 -7.28
C PHE A 127 0.43 -4.85 -6.77
N LYS A 128 -0.87 -4.93 -7.01
CA LYS A 128 -1.70 -6.07 -6.65
C LYS A 128 -2.60 -6.44 -7.81
N GLN A 129 -2.65 -7.72 -8.16
CA GLN A 129 -3.50 -8.26 -9.22
C GLN A 129 -4.06 -9.61 -8.77
N ILE A 130 -5.28 -9.93 -9.21
CA ILE A 130 -5.88 -11.26 -9.04
C ILE A 130 -5.78 -11.99 -10.37
N GLU A 131 -5.29 -13.22 -10.31
CA GLU A 131 -5.44 -14.21 -11.37
C GLU A 131 -6.65 -15.08 -11.03
N TYR A 132 -7.67 -15.02 -11.90
CA TYR A 132 -8.88 -15.79 -11.77
C TYR A 132 -8.66 -17.24 -12.19
N SER A 133 -9.56 -18.14 -11.78
CA SER A 133 -9.44 -19.57 -12.07
C SER A 133 -9.53 -19.90 -13.58
N ASP A 134 -10.06 -19.00 -14.41
CA ASP A 134 -10.08 -19.11 -15.86
C ASP A 134 -8.80 -18.62 -16.55
N GLY A 135 -7.82 -18.14 -15.77
CA GLY A 135 -6.56 -17.56 -16.26
C GLY A 135 -6.67 -16.10 -16.68
N SER A 136 -7.85 -15.48 -16.59
CA SER A 136 -8.01 -14.04 -16.78
C SER A 136 -7.42 -13.28 -15.58
N MET A 137 -7.15 -11.99 -15.79
CA MET A 137 -6.53 -11.14 -14.78
C MET A 137 -7.44 -9.97 -14.43
N SER A 138 -7.43 -9.56 -13.18
CA SER A 138 -8.01 -8.27 -12.79
C SER A 138 -7.17 -7.10 -13.31
N ASP A 139 -7.71 -5.88 -13.16
CA ASP A 139 -6.87 -4.68 -13.17
C ASP A 139 -5.76 -4.81 -12.12
N THR A 140 -4.65 -4.11 -12.36
CA THR A 140 -3.57 -4.02 -11.40
C THR A 140 -3.78 -2.78 -10.55
N TRP A 141 -4.07 -2.99 -9.26
CA TRP A 141 -4.16 -1.91 -8.29
C TRP A 141 -2.77 -1.51 -7.83
N ILE A 142 -2.49 -0.22 -7.86
CA ILE A 142 -1.17 0.34 -7.56
C ILE A 142 -1.30 1.28 -6.37
N GLU A 143 -0.48 1.06 -5.35
CA GLU A 143 -0.36 1.94 -4.19
C GLU A 143 1.04 2.57 -4.19
N THR A 144 1.12 3.88 -4.08
CA THR A 144 2.39 4.62 -4.12
C THR A 144 2.58 5.43 -2.84
N TYR A 145 3.76 5.36 -2.27
CA TYR A 145 4.17 6.21 -1.16
C TYR A 145 5.67 6.50 -1.27
N LEU A 146 6.02 7.72 -1.65
CA LEU A 146 7.40 8.12 -1.95
C LEU A 146 7.71 9.47 -1.32
N THR A 147 8.86 9.57 -0.67
CA THR A 147 9.38 10.83 -0.11
C THR A 147 10.84 11.00 -0.48
N TYR A 148 11.33 12.24 -0.47
CA TYR A 148 12.77 12.46 -0.48
C TYR A 148 13.42 11.93 0.80
N ARG A 149 14.69 11.56 0.70
CA ARG A 149 15.51 11.30 1.87
C ARG A 149 16.01 12.62 2.47
N GLY A 150 16.02 12.67 3.80
CA GLY A 150 16.47 13.83 4.58
C GLY A 150 15.33 14.65 5.19
N SER A 151 15.70 15.68 5.94
CA SER A 151 14.79 16.42 6.83
C SER A 151 13.83 17.38 6.11
N ASN A 152 14.12 17.75 4.86
CA ASN A 152 13.28 18.66 4.10
C ASN A 152 12.22 17.86 3.34
N LYS A 153 11.01 17.76 3.91
CA LYS A 153 9.81 17.22 3.24
C LYS A 153 9.35 18.15 2.12
N LYS A 154 10.15 18.24 1.05
CA LYS A 154 9.76 18.97 -0.16
C LYS A 154 8.78 18.11 -0.94
N THR A 155 7.64 18.68 -1.31
CA THR A 155 6.73 18.06 -2.28
C THR A 155 7.12 18.53 -3.68
N THR A 156 7.27 17.59 -4.60
CA THR A 156 7.60 17.85 -6.02
C THR A 156 6.67 17.07 -6.92
N TYR A 157 6.46 17.60 -8.12
CA TYR A 157 5.40 17.15 -9.04
C TYR A 157 5.99 16.79 -10.41
N GLY A 158 5.25 16.01 -11.18
CA GLY A 158 5.61 15.72 -12.56
C GLY A 158 6.69 14.66 -12.71
N HIS A 159 6.84 13.75 -11.75
CA HIS A 159 7.82 12.66 -11.86
C HIS A 159 7.26 11.55 -12.74
N LYS A 160 7.81 11.38 -13.96
CA LYS A 160 7.41 10.23 -14.78
C LYS A 160 7.90 8.95 -14.10
N TRP A 161 7.18 7.88 -14.32
CA TRP A 161 7.44 6.55 -13.80
C TRP A 161 7.04 5.55 -14.87
N SER A 162 8.00 4.69 -15.21
CA SER A 162 7.87 3.74 -16.30
C SER A 162 8.66 2.47 -16.02
N VAL A 163 8.23 1.36 -16.61
CA VAL A 163 8.88 0.06 -16.53
C VAL A 163 9.78 -0.15 -17.74
N TYR A 164 10.99 -0.64 -17.50
CA TYR A 164 12.02 -0.86 -18.50
C TYR A 164 12.35 -2.36 -18.63
N VAL A 165 12.96 -2.77 -19.74
CA VAL A 165 13.15 -4.19 -20.08
C VAL A 165 14.00 -4.93 -19.05
N ASN A 166 15.15 -4.35 -18.68
CA ASN A 166 16.17 -5.01 -17.88
C ASN A 166 15.99 -4.71 -16.39
N GLN A 167 16.76 -5.42 -15.57
CA GLN A 167 16.89 -5.12 -14.15
C GLN A 167 17.82 -3.94 -13.91
N VAL A 168 17.62 -3.28 -12.77
CA VAL A 168 18.45 -2.20 -12.28
C VAL A 168 19.86 -2.70 -11.96
N GLY A 169 20.87 -1.99 -12.45
CA GLY A 169 22.28 -2.25 -12.21
C GLY A 169 22.86 -1.41 -11.07
N ALA A 170 24.20 -1.41 -10.95
CA ALA A 170 24.91 -0.61 -9.95
C ALA A 170 24.83 0.91 -10.21
N ASP A 171 24.44 1.30 -11.42
CA ASP A 171 24.23 2.66 -11.89
C ASP A 171 23.04 3.37 -11.21
N ALA A 172 22.15 2.63 -10.54
CA ALA A 172 21.04 3.20 -9.77
C ALA A 172 21.46 4.23 -8.72
N TYR A 173 22.67 4.06 -8.17
CA TYR A 173 23.22 4.86 -7.09
C TYR A 173 24.27 5.85 -7.55
N ASN A 174 24.40 6.06 -8.87
CA ASN A 174 25.37 6.99 -9.40
C ASN A 174 24.98 8.44 -9.06
N GLN A 175 25.96 9.25 -8.68
CA GLN A 175 25.77 10.67 -8.38
C GLN A 175 25.57 11.51 -9.65
N ILE A 176 26.08 11.05 -10.79
CA ILE A 176 25.92 11.72 -12.07
C ILE A 176 24.54 11.35 -12.65
N ASP A 177 23.66 12.35 -12.76
CA ASP A 177 22.26 12.16 -13.17
C ASP A 177 22.10 11.57 -14.58
N SER A 178 22.99 11.92 -15.52
CA SER A 178 22.91 11.46 -16.91
C SER A 178 23.22 9.98 -17.12
N VAL A 179 23.83 9.32 -16.12
CA VAL A 179 24.21 7.90 -16.19
C VAL A 179 23.47 7.03 -15.17
N ARG A 180 22.57 7.62 -14.39
CA ARG A 180 21.76 6.89 -13.42
C ARG A 180 20.66 6.10 -14.16
N CYS A 181 20.45 4.84 -13.77
CA CYS A 181 19.38 3.96 -14.27
C CYS A 181 19.41 3.60 -15.76
N LEU A 182 20.54 3.81 -16.44
CA LEU A 182 20.76 3.38 -17.82
C LEU A 182 20.70 1.85 -18.00
N ALA A 183 21.09 1.07 -16.99
CA ALA A 183 21.07 -0.40 -17.05
C ALA A 183 19.67 -0.98 -17.29
N GLY A 184 18.61 -0.23 -16.94
CA GLY A 184 17.22 -0.59 -17.25
C GLY A 184 16.96 -0.79 -18.75
N GLY A 185 17.77 -0.18 -19.61
CA GLY A 185 17.71 -0.36 -21.06
C GLY A 185 16.54 0.41 -21.69
N PHE A 186 15.72 -0.27 -22.47
CA PHE A 186 14.61 0.34 -23.20
C PHE A 186 13.29 0.28 -22.42
N LEU A 187 12.36 1.18 -22.76
CA LEU A 187 10.99 1.14 -22.24
C LEU A 187 10.35 -0.22 -22.55
N TRP A 188 9.66 -0.80 -21.58
CA TRP A 188 8.99 -2.08 -21.75
C TRP A 188 7.79 -1.94 -22.72
N ASN A 189 7.96 -2.38 -23.96
CA ASN A 189 6.95 -2.25 -25.01
C ASN A 189 6.75 -3.58 -25.77
N PRO A 190 6.23 -4.62 -25.12
CA PRO A 190 6.06 -5.94 -25.73
C PRO A 190 5.06 -5.96 -26.88
N TYR A 191 4.13 -4.99 -26.93
CA TYR A 191 3.13 -4.87 -28.00
C TYR A 191 3.63 -4.04 -29.19
N LEU A 192 4.89 -3.60 -29.20
CA LEU A 192 5.48 -2.80 -30.28
C LEU A 192 4.64 -1.57 -30.64
N THR A 193 4.08 -0.90 -29.61
CA THR A 193 3.34 0.35 -29.78
C THR A 193 4.25 1.40 -30.42
N SER A 194 3.76 2.12 -31.45
CA SER A 194 4.56 3.18 -32.10
C SER A 194 4.81 4.32 -31.12
N ILE A 195 6.08 4.66 -30.89
CA ILE A 195 6.49 5.77 -30.01
C ILE A 195 7.08 6.90 -30.88
N ASP A 196 6.30 7.34 -31.87
CA ASP A 196 6.66 8.43 -32.76
C ASP A 196 6.15 9.79 -32.21
N LYS A 197 6.04 10.80 -33.08
CA LYS A 197 5.55 12.13 -32.67
C LYS A 197 4.07 12.13 -32.27
N SER A 198 3.23 11.25 -32.83
CA SER A 198 1.79 11.21 -32.48
C SER A 198 1.54 10.53 -31.13
N TYR A 199 2.49 9.72 -30.65
CA TYR A 199 2.39 9.02 -29.36
C TYR A 199 1.99 9.92 -28.19
N LYS A 200 2.52 11.15 -28.11
CA LYS A 200 2.18 12.12 -27.05
C LYS A 200 0.70 12.53 -27.02
N HIS A 201 0.01 12.42 -28.16
CA HIS A 201 -1.41 12.73 -28.29
C HIS A 201 -2.27 11.47 -28.17
N GLU A 202 -1.77 10.33 -28.65
CA GLU A 202 -2.50 9.06 -28.65
C GLU A 202 -2.46 8.36 -27.28
N CYS A 203 -1.31 8.34 -26.62
CA CYS A 203 -1.15 7.79 -25.29
C CYS A 203 -1.60 8.81 -24.25
N ASN A 204 -2.76 8.56 -23.64
CA ASN A 204 -3.31 9.38 -22.58
C ASN A 204 -4.30 8.56 -21.72
N PRO A 205 -4.74 9.08 -20.55
CA PRO A 205 -5.66 8.37 -19.66
C PRO A 205 -7.01 7.96 -20.29
N LYS A 206 -7.45 8.62 -21.37
CA LYS A 206 -8.68 8.25 -22.11
C LYS A 206 -8.44 7.12 -23.11
N HIS A 207 -7.22 6.96 -23.58
CA HIS A 207 -6.80 5.92 -24.51
C HIS A 207 -5.61 5.10 -23.94
N PRO A 208 -5.78 4.45 -22.77
CA PRO A 208 -4.67 3.82 -22.07
C PRO A 208 -4.02 2.67 -22.87
N LEU A 209 -4.78 2.02 -23.75
CA LEU A 209 -4.28 0.94 -24.61
C LEU A 209 -3.43 1.43 -25.80
N ARG A 210 -3.34 2.74 -26.03
CA ARG A 210 -2.42 3.36 -27.01
C ARG A 210 -1.04 3.65 -26.41
N CYS A 211 -0.88 3.48 -25.10
CA CYS A 211 0.39 3.65 -24.42
C CYS A 211 1.24 2.37 -24.51
N ALA A 212 2.56 2.52 -24.62
CA ALA A 212 3.48 1.42 -24.40
C ALA A 212 3.23 0.83 -23.01
N LEU A 213 3.30 -0.50 -22.86
CA LEU A 213 2.90 -1.18 -21.62
C LEU A 213 3.68 -0.67 -20.40
N GLY A 214 4.96 -0.37 -20.56
CA GLY A 214 5.81 0.18 -19.50
C GLY A 214 5.55 1.66 -19.20
N ASP A 215 4.83 2.40 -20.04
CA ASP A 215 4.56 3.82 -19.83
C ASP A 215 3.34 4.06 -18.91
N ILE A 216 3.57 3.87 -17.61
CA ILE A 216 2.54 4.05 -16.58
C ILE A 216 2.13 5.53 -16.49
N SER A 217 3.06 6.46 -16.69
CA SER A 217 2.79 7.92 -16.68
C SER A 217 1.98 8.43 -17.84
N GLY A 218 1.94 7.70 -18.95
CA GLY A 218 1.06 8.03 -20.06
C GLY A 218 -0.39 7.61 -19.80
N ARG A 219 -0.57 6.45 -19.15
CA ARG A 219 -1.90 5.93 -18.76
C ARG A 219 -2.46 6.59 -17.51
N HIS A 220 -1.59 6.98 -16.59
CA HIS A 220 -1.92 7.65 -15.35
C HIS A 220 -1.29 9.04 -15.31
N GLU A 221 -1.39 9.72 -14.18
CA GLU A 221 -0.65 10.96 -13.94
C GLU A 221 0.81 10.66 -13.53
N PRO A 222 1.76 11.58 -13.82
CA PRO A 222 3.08 11.54 -13.19
C PRO A 222 2.98 11.58 -11.66
N LEU A 223 3.93 10.95 -10.99
CA LEU A 223 3.97 10.86 -9.53
C LEU A 223 4.22 12.21 -8.87
N VAL A 224 3.71 12.30 -7.64
CA VAL A 224 4.05 13.33 -6.66
C VAL A 224 4.93 12.68 -5.60
N ILE A 225 6.10 13.28 -5.35
CA ILE A 225 7.04 12.81 -4.32
C ILE A 225 6.97 13.77 -3.14
N GLY A 226 6.87 13.24 -1.92
CA GLY A 226 6.70 14.01 -0.70
C GLY A 226 5.24 14.24 -0.27
N GLY A 227 4.27 13.77 -1.06
CA GLY A 227 2.85 13.71 -0.68
C GLY A 227 2.46 12.40 0.00
N ASP A 228 1.20 12.28 0.44
CA ASP A 228 0.69 11.05 1.07
C ASP A 228 0.37 9.93 0.06
N ARG A 229 -0.18 8.82 0.57
CA ARG A 229 -0.38 7.59 -0.19
C ARG A 229 -1.42 7.79 -1.30
N ARG A 230 -1.08 7.41 -2.54
CA ARG A 230 -2.03 7.42 -3.67
C ARG A 230 -2.32 6.00 -4.15
N VAL A 231 -3.50 5.84 -4.73
CA VAL A 231 -3.99 4.56 -5.27
C VAL A 231 -4.47 4.76 -6.70
N TYR A 232 -4.05 3.85 -7.58
CA TYR A 232 -4.38 3.80 -9.00
C TYR A 232 -4.88 2.42 -9.39
N SER A 233 -5.56 2.31 -10.52
CA SER A 233 -6.02 1.05 -11.12
C SER A 233 -5.62 1.03 -12.59
N ASP A 234 -4.66 0.20 -12.97
CA ASP A 234 -4.16 0.07 -14.35
C ASP A 234 -4.80 -1.14 -15.02
N VAL A 235 -5.43 -0.92 -16.16
CA VAL A 235 -6.13 -1.95 -16.94
C VAL A 235 -5.18 -2.82 -17.79
N ASN A 236 -3.92 -2.42 -17.93
CA ASN A 236 -2.95 -3.03 -18.85
C ASN A 236 -1.53 -3.08 -18.24
N LEU A 237 -1.42 -3.59 -17.02
CA LEU A 237 -0.14 -3.74 -16.32
C LEU A 237 0.00 -5.13 -15.67
N PRO A 238 0.15 -6.20 -16.47
CA PRO A 238 0.13 -7.57 -15.96
C PRO A 238 1.30 -7.87 -15.01
N LEU A 239 1.02 -8.60 -13.93
CA LEU A 239 2.02 -9.15 -13.00
C LEU A 239 2.40 -10.60 -13.32
N VAL A 240 1.69 -11.25 -14.23
CA VAL A 240 1.87 -12.66 -14.61
C VAL A 240 1.97 -12.78 -16.14
N GLY A 241 2.55 -13.88 -16.61
CA GLY A 241 2.69 -14.18 -18.04
C GLY A 241 3.87 -13.47 -18.71
N ASN A 242 3.99 -13.64 -20.02
CA ASN A 242 5.15 -13.18 -20.80
C ASN A 242 5.33 -11.65 -20.75
N ASN A 243 4.22 -10.92 -20.59
CA ASN A 243 4.24 -9.46 -20.56
C ASN A 243 4.42 -8.88 -19.15
N SER A 244 4.64 -9.74 -18.15
CA SER A 244 4.77 -9.35 -16.75
C SER A 244 5.82 -8.26 -16.54
N ILE A 245 5.48 -7.32 -15.64
CA ILE A 245 6.40 -6.28 -15.16
C ILE A 245 7.27 -6.73 -13.98
N ILE A 246 7.06 -7.92 -13.44
CA ILE A 246 7.90 -8.47 -12.36
C ILE A 246 9.31 -8.76 -12.90
N ASN A 247 10.33 -8.56 -12.06
CA ASN A 247 11.75 -8.70 -12.37
C ASN A 247 12.27 -7.70 -13.41
N ARG A 248 11.58 -6.56 -13.56
CA ARG A 248 11.97 -5.44 -14.41
C ARG A 248 12.28 -4.20 -13.60
N ALA A 249 13.05 -3.28 -14.18
CA ALA A 249 13.34 -1.99 -13.58
C ALA A 249 12.12 -1.06 -13.66
N LEU A 250 11.75 -0.47 -12.53
CA LEU A 250 10.91 0.71 -12.47
C LEU A 250 11.81 1.93 -12.34
N VAL A 251 11.71 2.87 -13.27
CA VAL A 251 12.48 4.11 -13.28
C VAL A 251 11.54 5.27 -13.02
N ILE A 252 11.93 6.14 -12.10
CA ILE A 252 11.25 7.39 -11.77
C ILE A 252 12.14 8.54 -12.25
N SER A 253 11.58 9.46 -13.01
CA SER A 253 12.30 10.62 -13.54
C SER A 253 12.32 11.80 -12.57
N MET A 254 13.18 12.78 -12.86
CA MET A 254 13.22 14.05 -12.15
C MET A 254 11.90 14.82 -12.32
N GLN A 255 11.68 15.81 -11.45
CA GLN A 255 10.47 16.64 -11.43
C GLN A 255 10.21 17.34 -12.78
N ASN A 256 9.01 17.89 -12.96
CA ASN A 256 8.60 18.68 -14.14
C ASN A 256 8.67 17.90 -15.46
N GLN A 257 8.31 16.63 -15.45
CA GLN A 257 8.27 15.75 -16.62
C GLN A 257 9.62 15.60 -17.34
N SER A 258 10.73 15.70 -16.58
CA SER A 258 12.07 15.47 -17.09
C SER A 258 12.22 14.03 -17.62
N ASP A 259 13.13 13.86 -18.59
CA ASP A 259 13.52 12.54 -19.10
C ASP A 259 14.75 11.97 -18.36
N THR A 260 15.34 12.75 -17.44
CA THR A 260 16.47 12.31 -16.62
C THR A 260 15.98 11.49 -15.43
N ALA A 261 16.63 10.36 -15.15
CA ALA A 261 16.26 9.47 -14.05
C ALA A 261 16.60 10.07 -12.67
N LEU A 262 15.62 10.11 -11.78
CA LEU A 262 15.80 10.42 -10.35
C LEU A 262 16.25 9.17 -9.59
N ALA A 263 15.55 8.06 -9.76
CA ALA A 263 15.85 6.80 -9.08
C ALA A 263 15.25 5.61 -9.83
N CYS A 264 15.77 4.42 -9.59
CA CYS A 264 15.19 3.18 -10.10
C CYS A 264 15.34 2.04 -9.10
N THR A 265 14.44 1.08 -9.18
CA THR A 265 14.49 -0.15 -8.40
C THR A 265 13.85 -1.30 -9.18
N ASN A 266 14.13 -2.54 -8.78
CA ASN A 266 13.50 -3.71 -9.40
C ASN A 266 12.11 -3.94 -8.80
N ILE A 267 11.16 -4.27 -9.66
CA ILE A 267 9.84 -4.77 -9.24
C ILE A 267 10.02 -6.24 -8.87
N LYS A 268 9.79 -6.58 -7.61
CA LYS A 268 9.93 -7.95 -7.08
C LYS A 268 8.62 -8.44 -6.51
N LEU A 269 8.46 -9.75 -6.34
CA LEU A 269 7.32 -10.30 -5.59
C LEU A 269 7.35 -9.78 -4.15
N ASP A 270 6.21 -9.28 -3.68
CA ASP A 270 6.04 -8.81 -2.30
C ASP A 270 5.59 -9.99 -1.43
N LYS A 271 6.53 -10.58 -0.69
CA LYS A 271 6.18 -11.64 0.27
C LYS A 271 5.60 -10.97 1.50
N HIS A 272 4.39 -11.36 1.86
CA HIS A 272 3.71 -10.85 3.05
C HIS A 272 3.64 -11.95 4.12
N LEU A 273 4.35 -11.74 5.23
CA LEU A 273 4.35 -12.62 6.40
C LEU A 273 3.79 -11.88 7.61
N LEU A 274 3.20 -12.64 8.54
CA LEU A 274 2.62 -12.12 9.78
C LEU A 274 3.31 -12.76 10.97
N SER A 275 3.66 -11.98 11.98
CA SER A 275 4.11 -12.48 13.27
C SER A 275 3.30 -11.82 14.38
N THR A 276 2.88 -12.61 15.36
CA THR A 276 2.28 -12.09 16.58
C THR A 276 3.36 -12.11 17.66
N VAL A 277 3.69 -10.94 18.21
CA VAL A 277 4.67 -10.82 19.29
C VAL A 277 4.01 -10.31 20.55
N ILE A 278 4.44 -10.83 21.70
CA ILE A 278 4.00 -10.39 23.01
C ILE A 278 5.21 -9.84 23.73
N VAL A 279 5.19 -8.53 24.00
CA VAL A 279 6.36 -7.80 24.52
C VAL A 279 6.01 -7.18 25.87
N GLN A 280 6.94 -7.22 26.81
CA GLN A 280 6.80 -6.53 28.09
C GLN A 280 6.89 -5.01 27.88
N LYS A 281 5.94 -4.25 28.43
CA LYS A 281 5.94 -2.80 28.41
C LYS A 281 7.05 -2.28 29.34
N VAL A 282 7.95 -1.47 28.79
CA VAL A 282 8.95 -0.71 29.56
C VAL A 282 8.39 0.68 29.91
N PRO A 283 8.98 1.44 30.85
CA PRO A 283 8.57 2.81 31.10
C PRO A 283 8.53 3.65 29.80
N ALA A 284 7.44 4.39 29.60
CA ALA A 284 7.15 5.17 28.39
C ALA A 284 7.11 4.36 27.08
N PHE A 285 6.75 3.08 27.15
CA PHE A 285 6.52 2.22 25.98
C PHE A 285 5.41 2.77 25.10
N THR A 286 5.68 2.81 23.79
CA THR A 286 4.65 2.99 22.75
C THR A 286 4.99 2.04 21.61
N VAL A 287 3.98 1.56 20.90
CA VAL A 287 4.19 0.72 19.71
C VAL A 287 5.07 1.43 18.69
N ALA A 288 4.88 2.74 18.50
CA ALA A 288 5.69 3.55 17.60
C ALA A 288 7.19 3.54 17.95
N LYS A 289 7.55 3.80 19.23
CA LYS A 289 8.96 3.77 19.68
C LYS A 289 9.55 2.37 19.59
N PHE A 290 8.78 1.35 19.98
CA PHE A 290 9.18 -0.05 19.86
C PHE A 290 9.52 -0.42 18.42
N MET A 291 8.60 -0.17 17.49
CA MET A 291 8.79 -0.49 16.08
C MET A 291 9.92 0.32 15.46
N HIS A 292 10.09 1.59 15.82
CA HIS A 292 11.22 2.40 15.38
C HIS A 292 12.56 1.80 15.82
N HIS A 293 12.71 1.43 17.09
CA HIS A 293 13.94 0.79 17.60
C HIS A 293 14.22 -0.54 16.90
N MET A 294 13.20 -1.39 16.74
CA MET A 294 13.37 -2.69 16.07
C MET A 294 13.80 -2.53 14.60
N ARG A 295 13.17 -1.62 13.87
CA ARG A 295 13.53 -1.28 12.48
C ARG A 295 14.97 -0.77 12.37
N LEU A 296 15.40 0.12 13.27
CA LEU A 296 16.78 0.60 13.33
C LEU A 296 17.77 -0.55 13.55
N LYS A 297 17.48 -1.48 14.48
CA LYS A 297 18.32 -2.65 14.73
C LYS A 297 18.42 -3.57 13.52
N LEU A 298 17.32 -3.75 12.79
CA LEU A 298 17.28 -4.61 11.59
C LEU A 298 17.73 -3.91 10.32
N ASN A 299 18.02 -2.59 10.36
CA ASN A 299 18.25 -1.77 9.18
C ASN A 299 17.10 -1.89 8.16
N ALA A 300 15.87 -1.86 8.66
CA ALA A 300 14.64 -2.00 7.88
C ALA A 300 13.85 -0.69 7.85
N THR A 301 13.11 -0.47 6.76
CA THR A 301 12.28 0.73 6.58
C THR A 301 10.87 0.52 7.13
N GLU A 302 10.12 1.61 7.28
CA GLU A 302 8.80 1.60 7.92
C GLU A 302 7.75 0.77 7.18
N TRP A 303 7.84 0.68 5.85
CA TRP A 303 6.92 -0.08 5.00
C TRP A 303 7.25 -1.56 4.85
N LEU A 304 8.44 -2.00 5.29
CA LEU A 304 8.83 -3.42 5.27
C LEU A 304 8.44 -4.15 6.56
N ILE A 305 8.40 -3.47 7.70
CA ILE A 305 7.99 -4.05 8.98
C ILE A 305 6.92 -3.14 9.57
N VAL A 306 5.65 -3.54 9.50
CA VAL A 306 4.49 -2.68 9.78
C VAL A 306 3.67 -3.24 10.95
N PRO A 307 3.44 -2.50 12.05
CA PRO A 307 2.53 -2.95 13.10
C PRO A 307 1.06 -2.77 12.68
N GLU A 308 0.19 -3.68 13.09
CA GLU A 308 -1.26 -3.48 13.04
C GLU A 308 -1.75 -2.90 14.38
N ILE A 309 -1.78 -1.57 14.47
CA ILE A 309 -2.06 -0.84 15.72
C ILE A 309 -3.49 -1.11 16.20
N GLN A 310 -4.45 -1.11 15.27
CA GLN A 310 -5.88 -1.26 15.57
C GLN A 310 -6.26 -2.61 16.18
N LYS A 311 -5.41 -3.64 16.07
CA LYS A 311 -5.63 -4.98 16.66
C LYS A 311 -4.72 -5.30 17.84
N THR A 312 -3.99 -4.31 18.35
CA THR A 312 -3.16 -4.50 19.55
C THR A 312 -4.02 -4.80 20.78
N LYS A 313 -3.49 -5.63 21.68
CA LYS A 313 -4.17 -6.02 22.91
C LYS A 313 -3.23 -5.90 24.10
N GLU A 314 -3.68 -5.28 25.18
CA GLU A 314 -2.96 -5.27 26.45
C GLU A 314 -3.28 -6.55 27.25
N ILE A 315 -2.26 -7.12 27.90
CA ILE A 315 -2.32 -8.42 28.58
C ILE A 315 -1.66 -8.26 29.96
N ASN A 316 -2.13 -9.02 30.95
CA ASN A 316 -1.61 -9.05 32.32
C ASN A 316 -1.61 -7.66 32.99
N ASN A 317 -2.80 -7.07 33.20
CA ASN A 317 -2.96 -5.75 33.82
C ASN A 317 -2.03 -4.68 33.21
N ASP A 318 -1.99 -4.62 31.88
CA ASP A 318 -1.25 -3.63 31.09
C ASP A 318 0.29 -3.69 31.22
N GLU A 319 0.84 -4.79 31.77
CA GLU A 319 2.29 -5.03 31.81
C GLU A 319 2.84 -5.54 30.46
N CYS A 320 1.99 -6.19 29.66
CA CYS A 320 2.39 -6.77 28.38
C CYS A 320 1.46 -6.31 27.26
N ILE A 321 1.98 -6.32 26.03
CA ILE A 321 1.20 -5.98 24.83
C ILE A 321 1.43 -7.02 23.74
N GLN A 322 0.33 -7.46 23.14
CA GLN A 322 0.31 -8.29 21.95
C GLN A 322 0.18 -7.41 20.71
N ILE A 323 1.10 -7.57 19.78
CA ILE A 323 1.18 -6.79 18.53
C ILE A 323 1.26 -7.76 17.35
N MET A 324 0.37 -7.58 16.36
CA MET A 324 0.52 -8.22 15.07
C MET A 324 1.44 -7.37 14.19
N VAL A 325 2.50 -7.98 13.66
CA VAL A 325 3.52 -7.33 12.84
C VAL A 325 3.52 -7.97 11.46
N HIS A 326 3.43 -7.13 10.44
CA HIS A 326 3.47 -7.50 9.04
C HIS A 326 4.88 -7.28 8.48
N PHE A 327 5.38 -8.26 7.74
CA PHE A 327 6.67 -8.22 7.07
C PHE A 327 6.42 -8.27 5.56
N TYR A 328 6.96 -7.31 4.83
CA TYR A 328 6.82 -7.14 3.38
C TYR A 328 8.19 -7.22 2.69
N GLY A 329 8.18 -7.38 1.36
CA GLY A 329 9.36 -7.38 0.51
C GLY A 329 9.92 -8.77 0.21
N ASP A 330 10.96 -8.81 -0.62
CA ASP A 330 11.62 -10.05 -1.04
C ASP A 330 12.39 -10.74 0.10
N GLU A 331 12.88 -9.96 1.06
CA GLU A 331 13.57 -10.40 2.29
C GLU A 331 12.64 -10.59 3.51
N ALA A 332 11.31 -10.60 3.33
CA ALA A 332 10.35 -10.66 4.45
C ALA A 332 10.61 -11.81 5.45
N TRP A 333 11.00 -13.00 4.96
CA TRP A 333 11.32 -14.15 5.82
C TRP A 333 12.52 -13.90 6.74
N LYS A 334 13.57 -13.29 6.20
CA LYS A 334 14.76 -12.92 6.97
C LYS A 334 14.41 -11.87 8.02
N LEU A 335 13.68 -10.82 7.64
CA LEU A 335 13.25 -9.78 8.57
C LEU A 335 12.36 -10.34 9.69
N GLN A 336 11.41 -11.22 9.35
CA GLN A 336 10.54 -11.88 10.33
C GLN A 336 11.34 -12.74 11.31
N SER A 337 12.24 -13.60 10.79
CA SER A 337 13.07 -14.46 11.62
C SER A 337 13.98 -13.66 12.54
N GLU A 338 14.68 -12.65 12.02
CA GLU A 338 15.56 -11.80 12.82
C GLU A 338 14.79 -11.00 13.87
N PHE A 339 13.61 -10.47 13.53
CA PHE A 339 12.73 -9.75 14.45
C PHE A 339 12.26 -10.66 15.60
N ASN A 340 11.77 -11.85 15.29
CA ASN A 340 11.30 -12.81 16.29
C ASN A 340 12.45 -13.24 17.22
N ASN A 341 13.61 -13.57 16.66
CA ASN A 341 14.79 -13.97 17.44
C ASN A 341 15.28 -12.83 18.35
N LEU A 342 15.21 -11.57 17.92
CA LEU A 342 15.53 -10.43 18.78
C LEU A 342 14.61 -10.37 20.00
N ILE A 343 13.31 -10.62 19.83
CA ILE A 343 12.34 -10.58 20.94
C ILE A 343 12.47 -11.80 21.85
N GLU A 344 12.71 -12.98 21.29
CA GLU A 344 12.77 -14.24 22.04
C GLU A 344 14.10 -14.39 22.80
N TYR A 345 15.23 -14.11 22.15
CA TYR A 345 16.57 -14.34 22.71
C TYR A 345 17.25 -13.04 23.19
N GLY A 346 16.66 -11.87 22.94
CA GLY A 346 17.24 -10.57 23.27
C GLY A 346 18.43 -10.16 22.39
N SER A 347 18.87 -11.04 21.48
CA SER A 347 19.97 -10.77 20.56
C SER A 347 19.97 -11.67 19.33
N ILE A 348 20.57 -11.19 18.25
CA ILE A 348 20.83 -11.95 17.03
C ILE A 348 22.27 -11.71 16.59
N LYS A 349 22.90 -12.71 15.97
CA LYS A 349 24.19 -12.56 15.33
C LYS A 349 24.00 -12.51 13.82
N ARG A 350 24.37 -11.40 13.18
CA ARG A 350 24.28 -11.27 11.73
C ARG A 350 25.20 -12.28 11.06
N THR A 351 24.67 -13.00 10.08
CA THR A 351 25.41 -14.01 9.30
C THR A 351 26.54 -13.40 8.48
N ASN A 352 26.40 -12.16 8.02
CA ASN A 352 27.31 -11.57 7.04
C ASN A 352 28.60 -11.02 7.65
N ASN A 353 28.53 -10.44 8.86
CA ASN A 353 29.64 -9.75 9.53
C ASN A 353 29.86 -10.24 10.98
N GLY A 354 29.05 -11.17 11.47
CA GLY A 354 29.13 -11.67 12.84
C GLY A 354 28.71 -10.65 13.91
N GLU A 355 28.14 -9.52 13.52
CA GLU A 355 27.73 -8.44 14.41
C GLU A 355 26.62 -8.90 15.35
N LEU A 356 26.83 -8.72 16.66
CA LEU A 356 25.85 -9.07 17.68
C LEU A 356 24.91 -7.87 17.91
N ILE A 357 23.68 -8.00 17.43
CA ILE A 357 22.63 -7.02 17.62
C ILE A 357 21.85 -7.41 18.86
N LYS A 358 21.69 -6.49 19.81
CA LYS A 358 20.93 -6.70 21.04
C LYS A 358 19.73 -5.77 21.12
N THR A 359 18.69 -6.22 21.82
CA THR A 359 17.54 -5.42 22.21
C THR A 359 17.31 -5.56 23.71
N TYR A 360 16.76 -4.51 24.33
CA TYR A 360 16.35 -4.55 25.73
C TYR A 360 14.89 -4.99 25.89
N TYR A 361 14.12 -5.03 24.80
CA TYR A 361 12.76 -5.55 24.81
C TYR A 361 12.77 -7.05 25.05
N LYS A 362 11.90 -7.53 25.93
CA LYS A 362 11.80 -8.94 26.29
C LYS A 362 10.43 -9.47 25.90
N SER A 363 10.40 -10.71 25.41
CA SER A 363 9.17 -11.45 25.27
C SER A 363 8.49 -11.59 26.63
N CYS A 364 7.19 -11.30 26.67
CA CYS A 364 6.38 -11.60 27.85
C CYS A 364 6.10 -13.10 27.84
N LYS A 365 6.83 -13.86 28.66
CA LYS A 365 6.51 -15.26 28.92
C LYS A 365 5.23 -15.27 29.76
N THR A 366 4.08 -15.27 29.11
CA THR A 366 2.86 -15.75 29.75
C THR A 366 3.16 -17.17 30.19
N ALA A 367 3.19 -17.42 31.49
CA ALA A 367 3.00 -18.77 31.99
C ALA A 367 1.75 -19.28 31.26
N LEU A 368 1.90 -20.36 30.49
CA LEU A 368 0.76 -21.10 29.96
C LEU A 368 -0.13 -21.41 31.16
N LEU A 369 -1.17 -20.60 31.36
CA LEU A 369 -2.32 -21.01 32.14
C LEU A 369 -2.88 -22.17 31.34
N THR A 370 -2.55 -23.37 31.79
CA THR A 370 -3.18 -24.62 31.42
C THR A 370 -4.68 -24.45 31.71
N SER A 371 -5.41 -23.97 30.70
CA SER A 371 -6.85 -24.18 30.61
C SER A 371 -7.05 -25.69 30.45
N SER A 372 -7.04 -26.41 31.57
CA SER A 372 -7.71 -27.69 31.70
C SER A 372 -9.19 -27.41 31.43
N THR A 373 -9.59 -27.61 30.18
CA THR A 373 -11.00 -27.66 29.81
C THR A 373 -11.55 -28.93 30.45
N ILE A 374 -12.13 -28.80 31.64
CA ILE A 374 -13.02 -29.81 32.19
C ILE A 374 -14.24 -29.83 31.26
N LYS A 375 -14.27 -30.77 30.32
CA LYS A 375 -15.48 -31.11 29.57
C LYS A 375 -16.47 -31.77 30.53
N ALA A 376 -17.35 -30.97 31.13
CA ALA A 376 -18.57 -31.51 31.74
C ALA A 376 -19.55 -31.84 30.62
N SER A 377 -19.81 -33.13 30.41
CA SER A 377 -20.81 -33.63 29.47
C SER A 377 -22.08 -33.91 30.27
N ILE A 378 -23.13 -33.12 30.09
CA ILE A 378 -24.45 -33.41 30.65
C ILE A 378 -25.21 -34.22 29.60
N GLN A 379 -25.41 -35.51 29.86
CA GLN A 379 -26.36 -36.35 29.11
C GLN A 379 -27.75 -36.16 29.73
N LEU A 380 -28.66 -35.53 28.98
CA LEU A 380 -30.09 -35.57 29.25
C LEU A 380 -30.65 -36.85 28.63
N TRP A 381 -31.14 -37.76 29.47
CA TRP A 381 -31.94 -38.89 29.04
C TRP A 381 -33.37 -38.40 28.78
N ARG A 382 -33.97 -38.86 27.67
CA ARG A 382 -35.41 -38.87 27.47
C ARG A 382 -35.94 -40.24 27.84
#